data_AF-A0A9E6ZBD4-F1
#
_entry.id   AF-A0A9E6ZBD4-F1
#
_cell.length_a   1.000
_cell.length_b   1.000
_cell.length_c   1.000
_cell.angle_alpha   90.00
_cell.angle_beta   90.00
_cell.angle_gamma   90.00
#
_symmetry.space_group_name_H-M   'P 1'
#
loop_
_entity.id
_entity.type
_entity.pdbx_description
1 polymer ?
#
loop_
_entity_poly.entity_id
_entity_poly.type
_entity_poly.pdbx_seq_one_letter_code
_entity_poly.pdbx_strand_id
1 'polypeptide(L)' 'MAPFCIDLVEKGFAVWNLEYRRIGEEGGGWPGTFHDVADGIDCLRILEKNII' A
#
# COMPACT_ATOMS: atom_id res chain seq x y z
N MET A 1 -0.34 9.83 -11.35
CA MET A 1 -0.78 8.62 -10.64
C MET A 1 -2.25 8.29 -10.89
N ALA A 2 -3.17 9.27 -10.79
CA ALA A 2 -4.62 9.06 -10.90
C ALA A 2 -5.13 8.22 -12.11
N PRO A 3 -4.69 8.43 -13.38
CA PRO A 3 -5.31 7.73 -14.51
C PRO A 3 -5.05 6.21 -14.51
N PHE A 4 -3.89 5.76 -14.05
CA PHE A 4 -3.58 4.32 -13.96
C PHE A 4 -4.35 3.63 -12.84
N CYS A 5 -4.50 4.31 -11.69
CA CYS A 5 -5.28 3.78 -10.59
C CYS A 5 -6.75 3.61 -10.99
N ILE A 6 -7.30 4.55 -11.76
CA ILE A 6 -8.68 4.49 -12.26
C ILE A 6 -8.87 3.28 -13.20
N ASP A 7 -7.99 3.09 -14.19
CA ASP A 7 -8.09 1.94 -15.13
C ASP A 7 -8.02 0.58 -14.41
N LEU A 8 -7.19 0.47 -13.36
CA LEU A 8 -7.11 -0.75 -12.55
C LEU A 8 -8.38 -0.98 -11.73
N VAL A 9 -8.94 0.07 -11.13
CA VAL A 9 -10.22 -0.02 -10.40
C VAL A 9 -11.36 -0.41 -11.33
N GLU A 10 -11.43 0.15 -12.54
CA GLU A 10 -12.43 -0.21 -13.56
C GLU A 10 -12.34 -1.67 -13.99
N LYS A 11 -11.14 -2.27 -13.91
CA LYS A 11 -10.91 -3.70 -14.16
C LYS A 11 -11.16 -4.59 -12.93
N GLY A 12 -11.65 -4.02 -11.82
CA GLY A 12 -11.99 -4.76 -10.60
C GLY A 12 -10.83 -5.03 -9.66
N PHE A 13 -9.69 -4.34 -9.82
CA PHE A 13 -8.58 -4.45 -8.88
C PHE A 13 -8.75 -3.50 -7.69
N ALA A 14 -8.42 -3.97 -6.49
CA ALA A 14 -8.23 -3.10 -5.34
C ALA A 14 -6.95 -2.28 -5.54
N VAL A 15 -7.05 -0.96 -5.38
CA VAL A 15 -5.94 -0.01 -5.53
C VAL A 15 -5.93 0.95 -4.35
N TRP A 16 -4.76 1.18 -3.76
CA TRP A 16 -4.54 2.22 -2.77
C TRP A 16 -3.17 2.86 -2.97
N ASN A 17 -2.97 4.01 -2.34
CA ASN A 17 -1.68 4.69 -2.27
C ASN A 17 -1.12 4.55 -0.85
N LEU A 18 0.03 3.89 -0.70
CA LEU A 18 0.72 3.77 0.59
C LEU A 18 1.75 4.88 0.72
N GLU A 19 1.71 5.58 1.85
CA GLU A 19 2.87 6.36 2.28
C GLU A 19 3.89 5.41 2.92
N TYR A 20 5.17 5.66 2.67
CA TYR A 20 6.29 4.90 3.23
C TYR A 20 7.39 5.87 3.65
N ARG A 21 8.23 5.44 4.58
CA ARG A 21 9.31 6.27 5.12
C ARG A 21 10.42 6.45 4.09
N ARG A 22 10.77 7.71 3.83
CA ARG A 22 11.78 8.12 2.85
C ARG A 22 13.19 8.07 3.45
N ILE A 23 14.20 8.11 2.59
CA ILE A 23 15.59 8.30 3.02
C ILE A 23 15.70 9.61 3.81
N GLY A 24 16.26 9.54 5.01
CA GLY A 24 16.38 10.68 5.95
C GLY A 24 15.31 10.69 7.04
N GLU A 25 14.26 9.88 6.91
CA GLU A 25 13.31 9.61 7.99
C GLU A 25 13.80 8.41 8.82
N GLU A 26 13.48 8.39 10.12
CA GLU A 26 13.92 7.29 11.00
C GLU A 26 13.35 5.95 10.53
N GLY A 27 14.25 5.02 10.21
CA GLY A 27 13.89 3.72 9.66
C GLY A 27 13.37 3.78 8.22
N GLY A 28 13.58 4.86 7.48
CA GLY A 28 13.32 4.94 6.04
C GLY A 28 14.49 4.46 5.17
N GLY A 29 14.25 4.27 3.87
CA GLY A 29 15.23 3.69 2.94
C GLY A 29 15.34 2.16 3.07
N TRP A 30 16.48 1.57 2.67
CA TRP A 30 16.66 0.11 2.81
C TRP A 30 17.04 -0.28 4.25
N PRO A 31 16.41 -1.32 4.86
CA PRO A 31 15.29 -2.12 4.35
C PRO A 31 13.90 -1.57 4.70
N GLY A 32 13.83 -0.47 5.47
CA GLY A 32 12.61 0.11 6.01
C GLY A 32 11.45 0.32 5.05
N THR A 33 11.72 0.82 3.83
CA THR A 33 10.70 0.98 2.78
C THR A 33 10.00 -0.34 2.43
N PHE A 34 10.73 -1.47 2.46
CA PHE A 34 10.13 -2.79 2.22
C PHE A 34 9.27 -3.24 3.39
N HIS A 35 9.64 -2.90 4.63
CA HIS A 35 8.80 -3.15 5.79
C HIS A 35 7.50 -2.35 5.71
N ASP A 36 7.56 -1.05 5.38
CA ASP A 36 6.36 -0.22 5.26
C ASP A 36 5.38 -0.75 4.19
N VAL A 37 5.90 -1.23 3.06
CA VAL A 37 5.07 -1.87 2.02
C VAL A 37 4.49 -3.19 2.50
N ALA A 38 5.27 -4.03 3.20
CA ALA A 38 4.80 -5.31 3.73
C ALA A 38 3.68 -5.11 4.77
N ASP A 39 3.85 -4.14 5.68
CA ASP A 39 2.85 -3.78 6.68
C ASP A 39 1.56 -3.28 6.02
N GLY A 40 1.67 -2.45 4.97
CA GLY A 40 0.53 -2.00 4.19
C GLY A 40 -0.22 -3.13 3.46
N ILE A 41 0.48 -4.16 2.99
CA ILE A 41 -0.14 -5.36 2.40
C ILE A 41 -0.83 -6.19 3.46
N ASP A 42 -0.23 -6.36 4.64
CA ASP A 42 -0.81 -7.15 5.73
C ASP A 42 -2.15 -6.58 6.22
N CYS A 43 -2.40 -5.27 6.07
CA CYS A 43 -3.70 -4.65 6.31
C CYS A 43 -4.85 -5.27 5.49
N LEU A 44 -4.58 -5.88 4.33
CA LEU A 44 -5.60 -6.62 3.56
C LEU A 44 -6.29 -7.71 4.37
N ARG A 45 -5.51 -8.42 5.19
CA ARG A 45 -6.02 -9.54 6.00
C ARG A 45 -7.04 -9.07 7.03
N ILE A 46 -6.99 -7.79 7.41
CA ILE A 46 -7.93 -7.17 8.34
C ILE A 46 -9.17 -6.70 7.57
N LEU A 47 -9.00 -6.11 6.38
CA LEU A 47 -10.12 -5.64 5.56
C LEU A 47 -11.05 -6.76 5.12
N GLU A 48 -10.52 -7.95 4.79
CA GLU A 48 -11.34 -9.14 4.49
C GLU A 48 -12.35 -9.46 5.59
N LYS A 49 -11.98 -9.26 6.87
CA LYS A 49 -12.85 -9.58 8.01
C LYS A 49 -13.96 -8.55 8.27
N ASN A 50 -13.88 -7.38 7.64
CA ASN A 50 -14.81 -6.27 7.86
C ASN A 50 -15.76 -6.02 6.67
N ILE A 51 -15.67 -6.83 5.61
CA ILE A 51 -16.41 -6.64 4.35
C ILE A 51 -17.41 -7.80 4.07
N ILE A 52 -17.68 -8.66 5.05
CA ILE A 52 -18.73 -9.71 4.98
C ILE A 52 -19.59 -9.71 6.24
#